data_AF-A0A9P7G628-F1
#
_entry.id   AF-A0A9P7G628-F1
#
_cell.length_a   1.000
_cell.length_b   1.000
_cell.length_c   1.000
_cell.angle_alpha   90.00
_cell.angle_beta   90.00
_cell.angle_gamma   90.00
#
_symmetry.space_group_name_H-M   'P 1'
#
loop_
_entity.id
_entity.type
_entity.pdbx_description
1 polymer ?
#
loop_
_entity_poly.entity_id
_entity_poly.type
_entity_poly.pdbx_seq_one_letter_code
_entity_poly.pdbx_strand_id
1 'polypeptide(L)'
;MGNESHAAGSTYYADQLDHMERLIEEYSRSKVSTPGPSQPPRRRGPVTSSILLTGSTGNLGSDVLALLLRDPSVTKIYALNRRSSRGPASERVRAQFSAKGLDVAALESEKLVYLEGDATQDDLGLGGSVYTEFNLGISDMARDLPPKRLSWTQRWDVD
;
A
#
# COMPACT_ATOMS: atom_id res chain seq x y z
N MET A 1 -40.75 41.91 -2.76
CA MET A 1 -40.69 40.52 -2.25
C MET A 1 -39.68 39.73 -3.07
N GLY A 2 -38.72 39.07 -2.41
CA GLY A 2 -38.02 37.87 -2.91
C GLY A 2 -36.77 38.06 -3.76
N ASN A 3 -35.64 38.44 -3.15
CA ASN A 3 -34.31 38.22 -3.74
C ASN A 3 -33.43 37.48 -2.72
N GLU A 4 -33.81 36.24 -2.41
CA GLU A 4 -33.15 35.41 -1.38
C GLU A 4 -32.58 34.09 -1.95
N SER A 5 -32.79 33.79 -3.23
CA SER A 5 -32.46 32.49 -3.83
C SER A 5 -31.06 32.38 -4.44
N HIS A 6 -30.29 33.47 -4.51
CA HIS A 6 -28.92 33.46 -5.05
C HIS A 6 -27.82 33.23 -3.99
N ALA A 7 -28.08 33.50 -2.71
CA ALA A 7 -27.07 33.39 -1.65
C ALA A 7 -26.83 31.92 -1.21
N ALA A 8 -27.89 31.11 -1.13
CA ALA A 8 -27.82 29.74 -0.62
C ALA A 8 -27.03 28.77 -1.52
N GLY A 9 -27.02 29.01 -2.84
CA GLY A 9 -26.21 28.23 -3.78
C GLY A 9 -24.72 28.50 -3.63
N SER A 10 -24.34 29.76 -3.37
CA SER A 10 -22.94 30.17 -3.20
C SER A 10 -22.32 29.64 -1.91
N THR A 11 -23.09 29.57 -0.82
CA THR A 11 -22.62 29.04 0.47
C THR A 11 -22.42 27.53 0.43
N TYR A 12 -23.26 26.79 -0.31
CA TYR A 12 -23.10 25.34 -0.48
C TYR A 12 -21.77 24.97 -1.15
N TYR A 13 -21.37 25.70 -2.20
CA TYR A 13 -20.09 25.48 -2.86
C TYR A 13 -18.90 25.87 -1.97
N ALA A 14 -19.03 26.94 -1.17
CA ALA A 14 -18.00 27.33 -0.20
C ALA A 14 -17.82 26.25 0.88
N ASP A 15 -18.92 25.74 1.45
CA ASP A 15 -18.87 24.67 2.46
C ASP A 15 -18.31 23.35 1.90
N GLN A 16 -18.61 23.04 0.63
CA GLN A 16 -18.04 21.88 -0.08
C GLN A 16 -16.53 22.01 -0.30
N LEU A 17 -16.06 23.20 -0.68
CA LEU A 17 -14.63 23.47 -0.86
C LEU A 17 -13.89 23.38 0.48
N ASP A 18 -14.42 24.00 1.54
CA ASP A 18 -13.87 23.90 2.89
C ASP A 18 -13.86 22.46 3.41
N HIS A 19 -14.86 21.65 3.03
CA HIS A 19 -14.88 20.23 3.37
C HIS A 19 -13.81 19.44 2.62
N MET A 20 -13.66 19.67 1.32
CA MET A 20 -12.61 19.04 0.51
C MET A 20 -11.21 19.44 0.98
N GLU A 21 -10.98 20.72 1.29
CA GLU A 21 -9.70 21.21 1.81
C GLU A 21 -9.35 20.57 3.15
N ARG A 22 -10.31 20.48 4.08
CA ARG A 22 -10.11 19.80 5.36
C ARG A 22 -9.77 18.32 5.18
N LEU A 23 -10.45 17.62 4.28
CA LEU A 23 -10.14 16.22 3.97
C LEU A 23 -8.75 16.08 3.33
N ILE A 24 -8.36 16.97 2.42
CA ILE A 24 -7.00 16.96 1.85
C ILE A 24 -5.98 17.18 2.95
N GLU A 25 -6.18 18.15 3.84
CA GLU A 25 -5.21 18.46 4.89
C GLU A 25 -5.12 17.34 5.93
N GLU A 26 -6.25 16.81 6.40
CA GLU A 26 -6.31 15.70 7.37
C GLU A 26 -5.58 14.46 6.84
N TYR A 27 -5.78 14.12 5.57
CA TYR A 27 -5.18 12.94 4.96
C TYR A 27 -3.75 13.19 4.44
N SER A 28 -3.38 14.42 4.08
CA SER A 28 -2.00 14.80 3.72
C SER A 28 -1.09 14.88 4.95
N ARG A 29 -1.66 15.09 6.14
CA ARG A 29 -0.94 15.08 7.42
C ARG A 29 -0.57 13.65 7.87
N SER A 30 -1.27 12.63 7.35
CA SER A 30 -0.84 11.24 7.44
C SER A 30 0.40 11.05 6.58
N LYS A 31 1.56 11.07 7.25
CA LYS A 31 2.87 11.04 6.61
C LYS A 31 3.00 9.81 5.72
N VAL A 32 3.11 10.02 4.42
CA VAL A 32 4.07 9.23 3.65
C VAL A 32 5.41 9.45 4.34
N SER A 33 5.95 8.42 4.99
CA SER A 33 7.34 8.47 5.44
C SER A 33 8.20 8.60 4.20
N THR A 34 8.49 9.84 3.80
CA THR A 34 9.56 10.13 2.85
C THR A 34 10.84 9.63 3.51
N PRO A 35 11.59 8.68 2.91
CA PRO A 35 12.93 8.40 3.37
C PRO A 35 13.70 9.73 3.36
N GLY A 36 14.32 10.08 4.49
CA GLY A 36 15.14 11.29 4.61
C GLY A 36 16.26 11.36 3.57
N PRO A 37 16.97 12.50 3.47
CA PRO A 37 17.80 12.86 2.31
C PRO A 37 18.81 11.77 1.94
N SER A 38 18.64 11.29 0.69
CA SER A 38 19.61 10.64 -0.20
C SER A 38 20.92 10.20 0.44
N GLN A 39 20.95 8.98 0.96
CA GLN A 39 22.19 8.22 1.02
C GLN A 39 22.59 7.87 -0.43
N PRO A 40 23.86 8.06 -0.86
CA PRO A 40 24.29 7.68 -2.20
C PRO A 40 23.92 6.21 -2.44
N PRO A 41 23.57 5.80 -3.67
CA PRO A 41 23.14 4.45 -3.97
C PRO A 41 24.28 3.49 -3.64
N ARG A 42 24.31 3.00 -2.39
CA ARG A 42 25.15 1.89 -1.99
C ARG A 42 24.71 0.75 -2.89
N ARG A 43 25.63 0.21 -3.69
CA ARG A 43 25.38 -0.86 -4.65
C ARG A 43 24.50 -1.92 -4.00
N ARG A 44 23.21 -1.86 -4.34
CA ARG A 44 22.19 -2.74 -3.77
C ARG A 44 22.42 -4.09 -4.44
N GLY A 45 22.64 -5.14 -3.66
CA GLY A 45 22.28 -6.48 -4.12
C GLY A 45 20.79 -6.49 -4.51
N PRO A 46 20.28 -7.50 -5.24
CA PRO A 46 18.88 -7.52 -5.64
C PRO A 46 18.01 -7.41 -4.37
N VAL A 47 17.36 -6.25 -4.18
CA VAL A 47 16.48 -6.01 -3.03
C VAL A 47 15.19 -6.75 -3.33
N THR A 48 15.14 -8.01 -2.92
CA THR A 48 13.91 -8.81 -2.98
C THR A 48 12.88 -8.17 -2.06
N SER A 49 11.79 -7.66 -2.63
CA SER A 49 10.79 -6.90 -1.88
C SER A 49 9.51 -7.71 -1.69
N SER A 50 9.09 -7.89 -0.42
CA SER A 50 7.75 -8.35 -0.07
C SER A 50 6.80 -7.17 0.00
N ILE A 51 5.64 -7.26 -0.64
CA ILE A 51 4.68 -6.16 -0.78
C ILE A 51 3.33 -6.55 -0.17
N LEU A 52 2.79 -5.69 0.70
CA LEU A 52 1.39 -5.74 1.11
C LEU A 52 0.56 -4.86 0.17
N LEU A 53 -0.35 -5.47 -0.59
CA LEU A 53 -1.27 -4.75 -1.47
C LEU A 53 -2.68 -4.81 -0.86
N THR A 54 -3.20 -3.64 -0.52
CA THR A 54 -4.60 -3.50 -0.10
C THR A 54 -5.49 -3.19 -1.31
N GLY A 55 -6.70 -3.72 -1.34
CA GLY A 55 -7.67 -3.40 -2.38
C GLY A 55 -7.36 -3.98 -3.76
N SER A 56 -6.69 -5.14 -3.84
CA SER A 56 -6.39 -5.81 -5.12
C SER A 56 -7.63 -6.22 -5.93
N THR A 57 -8.79 -6.28 -5.28
CA THR A 57 -10.11 -6.48 -5.92
C THR A 57 -10.68 -5.22 -6.59
N GLY A 58 -10.08 -4.05 -6.37
CA GLY A 58 -10.49 -2.79 -6.99
C GLY A 58 -9.90 -2.58 -8.39
N ASN A 59 -10.42 -1.57 -9.11
CA ASN A 59 -9.98 -1.30 -10.47
C ASN A 59 -8.47 -1.03 -10.56
N LEU A 60 -7.96 -0.05 -9.81
CA LEU A 60 -6.52 0.26 -9.78
C LEU A 60 -5.69 -0.87 -9.15
N GLY A 61 -6.19 -1.48 -8.06
CA GLY A 61 -5.48 -2.53 -7.35
C GLY A 61 -5.20 -3.76 -8.24
N SER A 62 -6.11 -4.10 -9.14
CA SER A 62 -5.90 -5.19 -10.11
C SER A 62 -4.77 -4.90 -11.12
N ASP A 63 -4.64 -3.65 -11.59
CA ASP A 63 -3.54 -3.26 -12.49
C ASP A 63 -2.20 -3.29 -11.76
N VAL A 64 -2.18 -2.72 -10.54
CA VAL A 64 -0.98 -2.73 -9.69
C VAL A 64 -0.56 -4.18 -9.41
N LEU A 65 -1.50 -5.06 -9.06
CA LEU A 65 -1.19 -6.47 -8.85
C LEU A 65 -0.58 -7.11 -10.10
N ALA A 66 -1.13 -6.86 -11.29
CA ALA A 66 -0.60 -7.39 -12.54
C ALA A 66 0.83 -6.91 -12.82
N LEU A 67 1.16 -5.66 -12.50
CA LEU A 67 2.52 -5.13 -12.60
C LEU A 67 3.46 -5.81 -11.62
N LEU A 68 3.06 -5.93 -10.35
CA LEU A 68 3.88 -6.55 -9.30
C LEU A 68 4.16 -8.03 -9.56
N LEU A 69 3.19 -8.78 -10.10
CA LEU A 69 3.37 -10.19 -10.45
C LEU A 69 4.43 -10.40 -11.53
N ARG A 70 4.60 -9.43 -12.43
CA ARG A 70 5.58 -9.46 -13.52
C ARG A 70 6.95 -8.96 -13.11
N ASP A 71 7.05 -8.30 -11.96
CA ASP A 71 8.30 -7.74 -11.48
C ASP A 71 9.17 -8.86 -10.85
N PRO A 72 10.36 -9.16 -11.42
CA PRO A 72 11.25 -10.18 -10.87
C PRO A 72 11.87 -9.77 -9.53
N SER A 73 11.91 -8.48 -9.19
CA SER A 73 12.43 -7.99 -7.89
C SER A 73 11.44 -8.21 -6.75
N VAL A 74 10.17 -8.46 -7.06
CA VAL A 74 9.13 -8.78 -6.08
C VAL A 74 9.15 -10.29 -5.82
N THR A 75 9.34 -10.67 -4.56
CA THR A 75 9.39 -12.09 -4.15
C THR A 75 8.10 -12.56 -3.50
N LYS A 76 7.36 -11.66 -2.86
CA LYS A 76 6.09 -11.99 -2.21
C LYS A 76 5.11 -10.84 -2.30
N ILE A 77 3.84 -11.14 -2.53
CA ILE A 77 2.74 -10.20 -2.58
C ILE A 77 1.64 -10.73 -1.66
N TYR A 78 1.39 -10.01 -0.58
CA TYR A 78 0.27 -10.26 0.31
C TYR A 78 -0.89 -9.37 -0.12
N ALA A 79 -1.90 -9.95 -0.76
CA ALA A 79 -3.09 -9.26 -1.23
C ALA A 79 -4.16 -9.23 -0.13
N LEU A 80 -4.14 -8.19 0.71
CA LEU A 80 -5.10 -8.01 1.80
C LEU A 80 -6.43 -7.48 1.26
N ASN A 81 -7.48 -8.28 1.46
CA ASN A 81 -8.82 -7.99 0.99
C ASN A 81 -9.82 -8.11 2.14
N ARG A 82 -10.82 -7.24 2.13
CA ARG A 82 -11.95 -7.36 3.05
C ARG A 82 -12.73 -8.64 2.75
N ARG A 83 -13.19 -9.29 3.82
CA ARG A 83 -14.17 -10.38 3.74
C ARG A 83 -15.43 -9.88 3.04
N SER A 84 -16.00 -10.73 2.18
CA SER A 84 -17.19 -10.37 1.40
C SER A 84 -18.10 -11.56 1.27
N SER A 85 -19.41 -11.31 1.27
CA SER A 85 -20.42 -12.33 0.91
C SER A 85 -20.40 -12.71 -0.56
N ARG A 86 -19.70 -11.94 -1.42
CA ARG A 86 -19.59 -12.18 -2.87
C ARG A 86 -18.58 -13.28 -3.22
N GLY A 87 -18.15 -14.09 -2.27
CA GLY A 87 -17.16 -15.15 -2.44
C GLY A 87 -15.73 -14.72 -2.07
N PRO A 88 -14.75 -15.65 -2.14
CA PRO A 88 -13.37 -15.43 -1.75
C PRO A 88 -12.66 -14.30 -2.51
N ALA A 89 -11.68 -13.65 -1.89
CA ALA A 89 -10.89 -12.60 -2.54
C ALA A 89 -10.23 -13.05 -3.86
N SER A 90 -9.75 -14.29 -3.94
CA SER A 90 -9.12 -14.87 -5.12
C SER A 90 -10.05 -14.90 -6.33
N GLU A 91 -11.30 -15.34 -6.15
CA GLU A 91 -12.32 -15.37 -7.21
C GLU A 91 -12.65 -13.96 -7.71
N ARG A 92 -12.79 -13.00 -6.77
CA ARG A 92 -13.10 -11.61 -7.11
C ARG A 92 -11.94 -10.95 -7.88
N VAL A 93 -10.69 -11.19 -7.49
CA VAL A 93 -9.51 -10.72 -8.24
C VAL A 93 -9.44 -11.37 -9.62
N ARG A 94 -9.70 -12.69 -9.72
CA ARG A 94 -9.73 -13.40 -11.00
C ARG A 94 -10.79 -12.85 -11.95
N ALA A 95 -11.98 -12.58 -11.45
CA ALA A 95 -13.05 -11.94 -12.21
C ALA A 95 -12.63 -10.56 -12.72
N GLN A 96 -11.96 -9.76 -11.87
CA GLN A 96 -11.45 -8.44 -12.25
C GLN A 96 -10.35 -8.53 -13.31
N PHE A 97 -9.42 -9.48 -13.20
CA PHE A 97 -8.38 -9.71 -14.20
C PHE A 97 -9.00 -10.11 -15.55
N SER A 98 -9.95 -11.04 -15.53
CA SER A 98 -10.64 -11.51 -16.74
C SER A 98 -11.41 -10.37 -17.42
N ALA A 99 -12.16 -9.58 -16.65
CA ALA A 99 -12.94 -8.45 -17.15
C ALA A 99 -12.07 -7.36 -17.80
N LYS A 100 -10.82 -7.23 -17.35
CA LYS A 100 -9.85 -6.24 -17.86
C LYS A 100 -8.92 -6.78 -18.95
N GLY A 101 -9.03 -8.06 -19.31
CA GLY A 101 -8.11 -8.71 -20.25
C GLY A 101 -6.67 -8.81 -19.70
N LEU A 102 -6.51 -8.82 -18.37
CA LEU A 102 -5.22 -9.06 -17.73
C LEU A 102 -4.91 -10.56 -17.72
N ASP A 103 -3.63 -10.89 -17.62
CA ASP A 103 -3.18 -12.29 -17.59
C ASP A 103 -3.63 -12.99 -16.30
N VAL A 104 -4.67 -13.81 -16.43
CA VAL A 104 -5.21 -14.60 -15.32
C VAL A 104 -4.24 -15.69 -14.86
N ALA A 105 -3.36 -16.20 -15.73
CA ALA A 105 -2.39 -17.22 -15.36
C ALA A 105 -1.35 -16.67 -14.37
N ALA A 106 -1.06 -15.37 -14.41
CA ALA A 106 -0.19 -14.71 -13.45
C ALA A 106 -0.70 -14.82 -11.99
N LEU A 107 -2.00 -15.03 -11.78
CA LEU A 107 -2.59 -15.19 -10.45
C LEU A 107 -2.22 -16.52 -9.78
N GLU A 108 -1.72 -17.50 -10.54
CA GLU A 108 -1.24 -18.79 -10.03
C GLU A 108 0.22 -18.70 -9.52
N SER A 109 0.81 -17.50 -9.51
CA SER A 109 2.18 -17.29 -9.04
C SER A 109 2.33 -17.61 -7.55
N GLU A 110 3.37 -18.37 -7.19
CA GLU A 110 3.75 -18.64 -5.80
C GLU A 110 4.11 -17.37 -5.00
N LYS A 111 4.39 -16.26 -5.72
CA LYS A 111 4.60 -14.94 -5.13
C LYS A 111 3.32 -14.42 -4.45
N LEU A 112 2.13 -14.81 -4.92
CA LEU A 112 0.86 -14.25 -4.48
C LEU A 112 0.26 -15.03 -3.31
N VAL A 113 -0.10 -14.32 -2.25
CA VAL A 113 -0.84 -14.84 -1.11
C VAL A 113 -2.04 -13.94 -0.86
N TYR A 114 -3.23 -14.54 -0.86
CA TYR A 114 -4.46 -13.83 -0.52
C TYR A 114 -4.64 -13.81 0.99
N LEU A 115 -4.86 -12.62 1.55
CA LEU A 115 -5.19 -12.44 2.96
C LEU A 115 -6.60 -11.86 3.06
N GLU A 116 -7.43 -12.43 3.93
CA GLU A 116 -8.77 -11.90 4.24
C GLU A 116 -8.80 -11.29 5.64
N GLY A 117 -8.80 -9.97 5.70
CA GLY A 117 -8.74 -9.20 6.93
C GLY A 117 -9.37 -7.81 6.77
N ASP A 118 -9.35 -7.07 7.85
CA ASP A 118 -9.85 -5.70 7.91
C ASP A 118 -8.73 -4.77 8.39
N ALA A 119 -8.22 -3.94 7.48
CA ALA A 119 -7.14 -3.00 7.77
C ALA A 119 -7.52 -1.91 8.79
N THR A 120 -8.80 -1.80 9.15
CA THR A 120 -9.27 -0.89 10.21
C THR A 120 -9.20 -1.50 11.62
N GLN A 121 -8.92 -2.79 11.71
CA GLN A 121 -8.81 -3.52 12.97
C GLN A 121 -7.34 -3.71 13.36
N ASP A 122 -7.09 -3.93 14.65
CA ASP A 122 -5.80 -4.39 15.13
C ASP A 122 -5.39 -5.69 14.41
N ASP A 123 -4.08 -5.87 14.22
CA ASP A 123 -3.50 -6.99 13.50
C ASP A 123 -4.10 -7.22 12.10
N LEU A 124 -4.57 -6.14 11.46
CA LEU A 124 -5.20 -6.13 10.14
C LEU A 124 -6.45 -7.01 10.07
N GLY A 125 -7.08 -7.33 11.21
CA GLY A 125 -8.20 -8.26 11.30
C GLY A 125 -7.84 -9.69 10.85
N LEU A 126 -6.55 -10.02 10.83
CA LEU A 126 -6.06 -11.36 10.54
C LEU A 126 -6.13 -12.21 11.80
N GLY A 127 -6.39 -13.51 11.64
CA GLY A 127 -6.27 -14.43 12.78
C GLY A 127 -4.83 -14.45 13.31
N GLY A 128 -4.64 -14.61 14.61
CA GLY A 128 -3.33 -14.46 15.25
C GLY A 128 -2.21 -15.33 14.63
N SER A 129 -2.52 -16.52 14.12
CA SER A 129 -1.55 -17.36 13.40
C SER A 129 -1.14 -16.77 12.05
N VAL A 130 -2.10 -16.29 11.26
CA VAL A 130 -1.89 -15.68 9.94
C VAL A 130 -1.14 -14.34 10.08
N TYR A 131 -1.50 -13.55 11.08
CA TYR A 131 -0.79 -12.31 11.39
C TYR A 131 0.66 -12.59 11.82
N THR A 132 0.88 -13.60 12.67
CA THR A 132 2.24 -13.98 13.09
C THR A 132 3.08 -14.44 11.90
N GLU A 133 2.54 -15.28 11.02
CA GLU A 133 3.23 -15.74 9.81
C GLU A 133 3.57 -14.56 8.86
N PHE A 134 2.60 -13.67 8.62
CA PHE A 134 2.81 -12.45 7.84
C PHE A 134 3.91 -11.56 8.45
N ASN A 135 3.86 -11.33 9.76
CA ASN A 135 4.79 -10.45 10.46
C ASN A 135 6.20 -11.07 10.55
N LEU A 136 6.31 -12.39 10.70
CA LEU A 136 7.58 -13.10 10.60
C LEU A 136 8.18 -13.00 9.19
N GLY A 137 7.37 -13.21 8.15
CA GLY A 137 7.82 -13.07 6.76
C GLY A 137 8.36 -11.68 6.42
N ILE A 138 7.78 -10.62 6.97
CA ILE A 138 8.30 -9.25 6.84
C ILE A 138 9.54 -9.04 7.73
N SER A 139 9.54 -9.59 8.95
CA SER A 139 10.62 -9.39 9.92
C SER A 139 11.92 -10.10 9.54
N ASP A 140 11.86 -11.28 8.94
CA ASP A 140 13.06 -12.02 8.50
C ASP A 140 13.78 -11.28 7.38
N MET A 141 13.04 -10.61 6.49
CA MET A 141 13.62 -9.68 5.51
C MET A 141 14.31 -8.48 6.20
N ALA A 142 13.78 -7.99 7.31
CA ALA A 142 14.38 -6.90 8.07
C ALA A 142 15.64 -7.34 8.87
N ARG A 143 15.70 -8.61 9.31
CA ARG A 143 16.87 -9.18 10.02
C ARG A 143 18.08 -9.42 9.13
N ASP A 144 17.87 -9.68 7.84
CA ASP A 144 18.97 -9.86 6.88
C ASP A 144 19.67 -8.54 6.52
N LEU A 145 19.20 -7.41 7.08
CA LEU A 145 19.88 -6.13 7.03
C LEU A 145 20.90 -6.05 8.18
N PRO A 146 22.21 -5.86 7.92
CA PRO A 146 23.20 -5.79 8.99
C PRO A 146 22.92 -4.60 9.92
N PRO A 147 23.18 -4.76 11.24
CA PRO A 147 22.98 -3.66 12.20
C PRO A 147 23.81 -2.45 11.78
N LYS A 148 23.17 -1.28 11.73
CA LYS A 148 23.82 0.01 11.41
C LYS A 148 24.98 0.27 12.37
N ARG A 149 26.21 0.01 11.95
CA ARG A 149 27.42 0.35 12.72
C ARG A 149 27.65 1.86 12.62
N LEU A 150 27.36 2.58 13.70
CA LEU A 150 27.67 4.00 13.84
C LEU A 150 29.17 4.14 14.17
N SER A 151 29.96 4.67 13.24
CA SER A 151 31.28 5.23 13.55
C SER A 151 31.34 6.66 13.03
N TRP A 152 31.13 7.61 13.96
CA TRP A 152 31.39 9.02 13.73
C TRP A 152 32.87 9.29 13.96
N THR A 153 33.63 9.48 12.89
CA THR A 153 34.88 10.28 12.96
C THR A 153 35.27 10.70 11.55
N GLN A 154 34.96 11.93 11.19
CA GLN A 154 35.80 12.65 10.24
C GLN A 154 35.96 14.10 10.69
N ARG A 155 37.22 14.38 11.00
CA ARG A 155 37.85 15.62 11.40
C ARG A 155 37.83 16.57 10.20
N TRP A 156 37.39 17.81 10.40
CA TRP A 156 37.49 18.87 9.40
C TRP A 156 38.90 19.46 9.48
N ASP A 157 39.68 19.34 8.40
CA ASP A 157 40.77 20.26 8.10
C ASP A 157 40.27 21.16 6.97
N VAL A 158 40.40 22.47 7.14
CA VAL A 158 40.14 23.49 6.14
C VAL A 158 41.36 24.40 6.15
N ASP A 159 42.06 24.46 5.01
CA ASP A 159 43.06 25.49 4.70
C ASP A 159 42.40 26.88 4.53
#